data_AF-I3E3D0-F1
#
_entry.id   AF-I3E3D0-F1
#
_cell.length_a   1.000
_cell.length_b   1.000
_cell.length_c   1.000
_cell.angle_alpha   90.00
_cell.angle_beta   90.00
_cell.angle_gamma   90.00
#
_symmetry.space_group_name_H-M   'P 1'
#
loop_
_entity.id
_entity.type
_entity.pdbx_description
1 polymer ?
#
loop_
_entity_poly.entity_id
_entity_poly.type
_entity_poly.pdbx_seq_one_letter_code
_entity_poly.pdbx_strand_id
1 'polypeptide(L)' 'MEKACFYCTSRQQLRALTMWHNPELVYYYCREYYAMVNRVNEEKKAEFIEYYSNEERRKRLSEETLKLYYQLTEKD' A
#
# COMPACT_ATOMS: atom_id res chain seq x y z
N MET A 1 -7.51 20.62 -11.44
CA MET A 1 -8.41 19.44 -11.40
C MET A 1 -8.87 19.24 -9.97
N GLU A 2 -10.17 19.14 -9.74
CA GLU A 2 -10.70 18.85 -8.41
C GLU A 2 -10.49 17.38 -8.04
N LYS A 3 -10.10 17.13 -6.80
CA LYS A 3 -9.89 15.76 -6.29
C LYS A 3 -11.25 15.09 -6.11
N ALA A 4 -11.31 13.79 -6.38
CA ALA A 4 -12.48 12.95 -6.23
C ALA A 4 -12.08 11.59 -5.66
N CYS A 5 -13.03 10.91 -5.03
CA CYS A 5 -12.86 9.54 -4.58
C CYS A 5 -12.52 8.66 -5.79
N PHE A 6 -11.41 7.95 -5.74
CA PHE A 6 -10.94 7.10 -6.82
C PHE A 6 -11.92 5.95 -7.13
N TYR A 7 -12.71 5.52 -6.13
CA TYR A 7 -13.66 4.43 -6.29
C TYR A 7 -15.05 4.88 -6.74
N CYS A 8 -15.60 5.94 -6.12
CA CYS A 8 -17.00 6.35 -6.35
C CYS A 8 -17.17 7.77 -6.89
N THR A 9 -16.08 8.50 -7.18
CA THR A 9 -16.07 9.88 -7.69
C THR A 9 -16.66 10.97 -6.79
N SER A 10 -17.19 10.62 -5.61
CA SER A 10 -17.61 11.58 -4.58
C SER A 10 -16.49 12.59 -4.28
N ARG A 11 -16.85 13.86 -4.08
CA ARG A 11 -15.89 14.93 -3.70
C ARG A 11 -15.94 15.27 -2.21
N GLN A 12 -16.77 14.59 -1.44
CA GLN A 12 -16.97 14.88 -0.03
C GLN A 12 -16.02 14.04 0.85
N GLN A 13 -15.50 14.68 1.90
CA GLN A 13 -14.72 14.03 2.96
C GLN A 13 -13.57 13.15 2.44
N LEU A 14 -12.84 13.68 1.45
CA LEU A 14 -11.72 12.98 0.84
C LEU A 14 -10.54 12.88 1.79
N ARG A 15 -9.94 11.69 1.83
CA ARG A 15 -8.70 11.40 2.53
C ARG A 15 -7.70 10.82 1.55
N ALA A 16 -6.46 11.28 1.64
CA ALA A 16 -5.35 10.74 0.87
C ALA A 16 -4.90 9.40 1.48
N LEU A 17 -4.64 8.43 0.63
CA LEU A 17 -4.03 7.14 0.97
C LEU A 17 -2.82 6.92 0.07
N THR A 18 -1.67 6.69 0.71
CA THR A 18 -0.44 6.31 0.03
C THR A 18 -0.36 4.79 -0.05
N MET A 19 0.02 4.25 -1.21
CA MET A 19 0.16 2.81 -1.39
C MET A 19 1.46 2.29 -0.77
N TRP A 20 1.41 1.14 -0.09
CA TRP A 20 2.59 0.62 0.61
C TRP A 20 3.75 0.22 -0.33
N HIS A 21 3.42 -0.18 -1.56
CA HIS A 21 4.40 -0.66 -2.55
C HIS A 21 4.98 0.47 -3.41
N ASN A 22 4.36 1.65 -3.40
CA ASN A 22 4.86 2.83 -4.10
C ASN A 22 4.42 4.11 -3.35
N PRO A 23 5.32 4.72 -2.56
CA PRO A 23 5.03 5.93 -1.81
C PRO A 23 4.65 7.15 -2.65
N GLU A 24 4.99 7.17 -3.95
CA GLU A 24 4.62 8.25 -4.87
C GLU A 24 3.17 8.14 -5.34
N LEU A 25 2.54 6.96 -5.22
CA LEU A 25 1.14 6.75 -5.55
C LEU A 25 0.24 7.17 -4.40
N VAL A 26 -0.42 8.33 -4.58
CA VAL A 26 -1.40 8.88 -3.65
C VAL A 26 -2.78 8.91 -4.30
N TYR A 27 -3.71 8.12 -3.76
CA TYR A 27 -5.11 8.12 -4.16
C TYR A 27 -5.97 8.83 -3.12
N TYR A 28 -7.10 9.38 -3.57
CA TYR A 28 -8.08 10.02 -2.67
C TYR A 28 -9.31 9.15 -2.58
N TYR A 29 -9.81 8.92 -1.36
CA TYR A 29 -11.03 8.14 -1.13
C TYR A 29 -11.97 8.91 -0.20
N CYS A 30 -13.28 8.78 -0.40
CA CYS A 30 -14.24 9.23 0.61
C CYS A 30 -14.16 8.32 1.85
N ARG A 31 -14.80 8.74 2.95
CA ARG A 31 -14.75 8.02 4.24
C ARG A 31 -15.04 6.52 4.14
N GLU A 32 -16.06 6.14 3.37
CA GLU A 32 -16.48 4.75 3.17
C GLU A 32 -15.38 3.91 2.53
N TYR A 33 -14.88 4.35 1.37
CA TYR A 33 -13.85 3.61 0.63
C TYR A 33 -12.46 3.74 1.24
N TYR A 34 -12.16 4.82 1.96
CA TYR A 34 -10.87 4.98 2.63
C TYR A 34 -10.62 3.84 3.63
N ALA A 35 -11.59 3.54 4.49
CA ALA A 35 -11.44 2.50 5.50
C ALA A 35 -11.24 1.11 4.86
N MET A 36 -12.06 0.79 3.85
CA MET A 36 -11.97 -0.47 3.12
C MET A 36 -10.63 -0.61 2.39
N VAL A 37 -10.24 0.39 1.60
CA VAL A 37 -9.01 0.34 0.79
C VAL A 37 -7.77 0.36 1.69
N ASN A 38 -7.76 1.16 2.76
CA ASN A 38 -6.63 1.18 3.70
C ASN A 38 -6.45 -0.19 4.36
N ARG A 39 -7.54 -0.85 4.74
CA ARG A 39 -7.48 -2.22 5.28
C ARG A 39 -6.86 -3.20 4.28
N VAL A 40 -7.35 -3.22 3.04
CA VAL A 40 -6.81 -4.10 1.99
C VAL A 40 -5.34 -3.76 1.69
N ASN A 41 -4.98 -2.49 1.67
CA ASN A 41 -3.60 -2.02 1.46
C ASN A 41 -2.67 -2.59 2.54
N GLU A 42 -3.04 -2.49 3.82
CA GLU A 42 -2.25 -3.06 4.92
C GLU A 42 -2.27 -4.60 4.94
N GLU A 43 -3.40 -5.25 4.62
CA GLU A 43 -3.48 -6.72 4.48
C GLU A 43 -2.51 -7.21 3.40
N LYS A 44 -2.46 -6.55 2.24
CA LYS A 44 -1.53 -6.91 1.16
C LYS A 44 -0.06 -6.65 1.49
N LYS A 45 0.22 -5.60 2.25
CA LYS A 45 1.55 -5.36 2.80
C LYS A 45 1.97 -6.49 3.73
N ALA A 46 1.10 -6.90 4.65
CA ALA A 46 1.37 -7.99 5.59
C ALA A 46 1.56 -9.34 4.85
N GLU A 47 0.69 -9.65 3.88
CA GLU A 47 0.85 -10.84 3.03
C GLU A 47 2.19 -10.85 2.28
N PHE A 48 2.62 -9.71 1.75
CA PHE A 48 3.92 -9.58 1.08
C PHE A 48 5.08 -9.87 2.03
N ILE A 49 5.09 -9.24 3.21
CA ILE A 49 6.12 -9.45 4.24
C ILE A 49 6.15 -10.94 4.65
N GLU A 50 4.99 -11.52 4.93
CA GLU A 50 4.88 -12.92 5.35
C GLU A 50 5.35 -13.88 4.26
N TYR A 51 4.94 -13.65 3.00
CA TYR A 51 5.33 -14.50 1.88
C TYR A 51 6.86 -14.51 1.68
N TYR A 52 7.49 -13.34 1.84
CA TYR A 52 8.93 -13.14 1.71
C TYR A 52 9.67 -13.22 3.06
N SER A 53 9.04 -13.68 4.14
CA SER A 53 9.76 -14.02 5.38
C SER A 53 10.68 -15.23 5.19
N ASN A 54 10.40 -16.06 4.18
CA ASN A 54 11.23 -17.16 3.73
C ASN A 54 12.39 -16.67 2.84
N GLU A 55 13.63 -16.99 3.23
CA GLU A 55 14.85 -16.57 2.53
C GLU A 55 14.92 -17.06 1.07
N GLU A 56 14.51 -18.30 0.80
CA GLU A 56 14.55 -18.89 -0.56
C GLU A 56 13.59 -18.17 -1.52
N ARG A 57 12.51 -17.57 -0.99
CA ARG A 57 11.62 -16.72 -1.77
C ARG A 57 12.22 -15.33 -1.98
N ARG A 58 12.86 -14.75 -0.96
CA ARG A 58 13.53 -13.44 -1.07
C ARG A 58 14.65 -13.42 -2.08
N LYS A 59 15.43 -14.50 -2.19
CA LYS A 59 16.53 -14.63 -3.16
C LYS A 59 16.08 -14.46 -4.62
N ARG A 60 14.78 -14.59 -4.89
CA ARG A 60 14.18 -14.44 -6.23
C ARG A 60 13.66 -13.03 -6.51
N LEU A 61 13.72 -12.13 -5.53
CA LEU A 61 13.29 -10.74 -5.69
C LEU A 61 14.31 -9.96 -6.55
N SER A 62 13.79 -8.98 -7.30
CA SER A 62 14.65 -7.93 -7.85
C SER A 62 15.25 -7.08 -6.72
N GLU A 63 16.36 -6.39 -7.00
CA GLU A 63 17.02 -5.52 -6.02
C GLU A 63 16.06 -4.46 -5.44
N GLU A 64 15.22 -3.87 -6.28
CA GLU A 64 14.22 -2.88 -5.87
C GLU A 64 13.18 -3.47 -4.90
N THR A 65 12.65 -4.65 -5.22
CA THR A 65 11.64 -5.31 -4.37
C THR A 65 12.25 -5.82 -3.07
N LEU A 66 13.52 -6.25 -3.12
CA LEU A 66 14.25 -6.67 -1.93
C LEU A 66 14.52 -5.47 -0.99
N LYS A 67 14.89 -4.32 -1.55
CA LYS A 67 15.02 -3.07 -0.78
C LYS A 67 13.70 -2.66 -0.14
N LEU A 68 12.59 -2.77 -0.87
CA LEU A 68 11.26 -2.52 -0.31
C LEU A 68 10.97 -3.46 0.86
N TYR A 69 11.24 -4.76 0.72
CA TYR A 69 11.05 -5.72 1.81
C TYR A 69 11.84 -5.33 3.08
N TYR A 70 13.12 -4.98 2.94
CA TYR A 70 13.94 -4.55 4.08
C TYR A 70 13.40 -3.26 4.71
N GLN A 71 13.04 -2.25 3.91
CA GLN A 71 12.43 -1.01 4.43
C GLN A 71 11.13 -1.24 5.22
N LEU A 72 10.36 -2.28 4.88
CA LEU A 72 9.12 -2.63 5.56
C LEU A 72 9.35 -3.45 6.84
N THR A 73 10.51 -4.08 7.01
CA THR A 73 10.80 -5.02 8.11
C THR A 73 11.88 -4.52 9.08
N GLU A 74 12.74 -3.57 8.69
CA GLU A 74 13.78 -2.95 9.53
C GLU A 74 13.27 -1.82 10.45
N LYS A 75 11.95 -1.75 10.71
CA LYS A 75 11.32 -0.69 11.51
C LYS A 75 10.93 -1.09 12.95
N ASP A 76 11.68 -2.01 13.55
CA ASP A 76 11.65 -2.27 15.00
C ASP A 76 13.00 -1.93 15.65
#